data_AF-A0A537C2L8-F1
#
_entry.id   AF-A0A537C2L8-F1
#
_cell.length_a   1.000
_cell.length_b   1.000
_cell.length_c   1.000
_cell.angle_alpha   90.00
_cell.angle_beta   90.00
_cell.angle_gamma   90.00
#
_symmetry.space_group_name_H-M   'P 1'
#
loop_
_entity.id
_entity.type
_entity.pdbx_description
1 polymer ?
#
loop_
_entity_poly.entity_id
_entity_poly.type
_entity_poly.pdbx_seq_one_letter_code
_entity_poly.pdbx_strand_id
1 'polypeptide(L)' 'MRILGIDPGLQVTGFGVIESSGAQLRYVTSGCVKSGAGDLATRLKS' A
#
# COMPACT_ATOMS: atom_id res chain seq x y z
N MET A 1 9.55 -14.15 5.53
CA MET A 1 9.21 -12.79 6.00
C MET A 1 8.26 -12.15 5.01
N ARG A 2 7.18 -11.49 5.46
CA ARG A 2 6.32 -10.69 4.57
C ARG A 2 6.78 -9.23 4.56
N ILE A 3 6.84 -8.64 3.37
CA ILE A 3 7.26 -7.27 3.14
C ILE A 3 6.11 -6.54 2.45
N LEU A 4 5.72 -5.39 3.00
CA LEU A 4 4.71 -4.50 2.45
C LEU A 4 5.40 -3.25 1.91
N GLY A 5 5.32 -3.04 0.60
CA GLY A 5 5.67 -1.77 -0.05
C GLY A 5 4.45 -0.88 -0.15
N ILE A 6 4.62 0.43 0.09
CA ILE A 6 3.57 1.45 0.01
C ILE A 6 4.02 2.53 -0.98
N ASP A 7 3.12 2.90 -1.90
CA ASP A 7 3.27 4.02 -2.83
C ASP A 7 2.15 5.05 -2.55
N PRO A 8 2.39 6.04 -1.68
CA PRO A 8 1.35 6.95 -1.21
C PRO A 8 0.97 8.00 -2.26
N GLY A 9 -0.34 8.18 -2.46
CA GLY A 9 -0.91 9.26 -3.26
C GLY A 9 -2.09 9.93 -2.54
N LEU A 10 -2.41 11.17 -2.93
CA LEU A 10 -3.44 11.98 -2.24
C LEU A 10 -4.84 11.34 -2.25
N GLN A 11 -5.18 10.66 -3.34
CA GLN A 11 -6.47 9.98 -3.51
C GLN A 11 -6.36 8.47 -3.60
N VAL A 12 -5.22 7.96 -4.04
CA VAL A 12 -5.01 6.54 -4.28
C VAL A 12 -3.62 6.18 -3.79
N THR A 13 -3.54 5.21 -2.88
CA THR A 13 -2.29 4.68 -2.34
C THR A 13 -2.11 3.26 -2.86
N GLY A 14 -1.05 3.03 -3.63
CA GLY A 14 -0.65 1.70 -4.07
C GLY A 14 -0.03 0.89 -2.93
N PHE A 15 -0.19 -0.42 -2.96
CA PHE A 15 0.54 -1.33 -2.10
C PHE A 15 0.92 -2.62 -2.83
N GLY A 16 2.01 -3.22 -2.38
CA GLY A 16 2.47 -4.53 -2.85
C GLY A 16 2.97 -5.37 -1.69
N VAL A 17 2.66 -6.65 -1.70
CA VAL A 17 3.13 -7.62 -0.70
C VAL A 17 3.94 -8.70 -1.39
N ILE A 18 5.14 -8.92 -0.87
CA ILE A 18 6.00 -10.03 -1.25
C ILE A 18 6.37 -10.85 -0.01
N GLU A 19 6.69 -12.11 -0.24
CA GLU A 19 7.28 -12.99 0.75
C GLU A 19 8.75 -13.22 0.40
N SER A 20 9.64 -12.94 1.36
CA SER A 20 11.07 -13.17 1.26
C SER A 20 11.45 -14.42 2.06
N SER A 21 12.20 -15.31 1.41
CA SER A 21 12.83 -16.50 2.00
C SER A 21 14.27 -16.60 1.51
N GLY A 22 15.22 -16.10 2.31
CA GLY A 22 16.61 -15.95 1.89
C GLY A 22 16.72 -15.05 0.67
N ALA A 23 17.37 -15.55 -0.39
CA ALA A 23 17.53 -14.82 -1.65
C ALA A 23 16.29 -14.89 -2.57
N GLN A 24 15.26 -15.66 -2.22
CA GLN A 24 14.06 -15.80 -3.03
C GLN A 24 12.97 -14.80 -2.61
N LEU A 25 12.32 -14.22 -3.61
CA LEU A 25 11.14 -13.36 -3.45
C LEU A 25 9.96 -13.99 -4.17
N ARG A 26 8.81 -14.03 -3.50
CA ARG A 26 7.55 -14.52 -4.04
C ARG A 26 6.50 -13.42 -3.99
N TYR A 27 5.84 -13.17 -5.12
CA TYR A 27 4.66 -12.31 -5.16
C TYR A 27 3.53 -12.91 -4.32
N VAL A 28 2.88 -12.06 -3.51
CA VAL A 28 1.70 -12.44 -2.73
C VAL A 28 0.47 -11.75 -3.28
N THR A 29 0.48 -10.42 -3.30
CA THR A 29 -0.64 -9.61 -3.82
C THR A 29 -0.18 -8.17 -4.05
N SER A 30 -0.94 -7.40 -4.82
CA SER A 30 -0.82 -5.95 -4.92
C SER A 30 -2.21 -5.34 -5.14
N GLY A 31 -2.31 -4.04 -4.91
CA GLY A 31 -3.54 -3.31 -5.12
C GLY A 31 -3.38 -1.84 -4.85
N CYS A 32 -4.52 -1.14 -4.87
CA CYS A 32 -4.59 0.27 -4.52
C CYS A 32 -5.76 0.50 -3.57
N VAL A 33 -5.54 1.33 -2.56
CA VAL A 33 -6.59 1.82 -1.67
C VAL A 33 -6.94 3.23 -2.10
N LYS A 34 -8.23 3.48 -2.36
CA LYS A 34 -8.73 4.83 -2.64
C LYS A 34 -9.13 5.49 -1.32
N SER A 35 -8.64 6.69 -1.05
CA SER A 35 -9.12 7.48 0.07
C SER A 35 -10.54 7.95 -0.19
N GLY A 36 -11.33 8.11 0.89
CA GLY A 36 -12.74 8.50 0.81
C GLY A 36 -12.95 9.90 0.22
N ALA A 37 -14.20 10.32 0.12
CA ALA A 37 -14.54 11.68 -0.31
C ALA A 37 -14.24 12.72 0.79
N GLY A 38 -14.12 13.99 0.39
CA GLY A 38 -13.85 15.12 1.29
C GLY A 38 -12.54 15.85 0.95
N ASP A 39 -12.29 16.94 1.68
CA ASP A 39 -11.04 17.69 1.56
C ASP A 39 -9.84 16.90 2.09
N LEU A 40 -8.63 17.43 1.84
CA LEU A 40 -7.39 16.74 2.23
C LEU A 40 -7.32 16.49 3.74
N ALA A 41 -7.72 17.45 4.56
CA ALA A 41 -7.72 17.32 6.02
C ALA A 41 -8.65 16.20 6.49
N THR A 42 -9.85 16.10 5.89
CA THR A 42 -10.82 15.05 6.20
C THR A 42 -10.28 13.65 5.89
N ARG A 43 -9.53 13.52 4.80
CA ARG A 43 -8.95 12.24 4.38
C ARG A 43 -7.70 11.82 5.15
N LEU A 44 -7.00 12.77 5.79
CA LEU A 44 -5.75 12.54 6.54
C LEU A 44 -5.94 12.54 8.06
N LYS A 45 -7.17 12.39 8.57
CA LYS A 45 -7.44 12.39 10.01
C LYS A 45 -6.61 11.32 10.73
N SER A 46 -5.73 11.80 11.61
CA SER A 46 -4.90 11.06 12.58
C SER A 46 -5.60 10.88 13.91
#